data_AF-A0A1I2E4X9-F1
#
_entry.id   AF-A0A1I2E4X9-F1
#
_cell.length_a   1.000
_cell.length_b   1.000
_cell.length_c   1.000
_cell.angle_alpha   90.00
_cell.angle_beta   90.00
_cell.angle_gamma   90.00
#
_symmetry.space_group_name_H-M   'P 1'
#
loop_
_entity.id
_entity.type
_entity.pdbx_description
1 polymer ?
#
loop_
_entity_poly.entity_id
_entity_poly.type
_entity_poly.pdbx_seq_one_letter_code
_entity_poly.pdbx_strand_id
1 'polypeptide(L)'
;MAVYKTISVSEDTFKEFERMAESYALTNKGLVEVMLTYFKVSKADPRSPQADNPTDAIKALDKRLVSFIKEQEKKILLPMKEAIFDMAGTEGMARRSDLRIVNTNVKKVIIGLKLDK
;
A
#
# COMPACT_ATOMS: atom_id res chain seq x y z
N MET A 1 -6.23 -28.00 44.92
CA MET A 1 -5.65 -26.66 45.15
C MET A 1 -4.85 -26.26 43.92
N ALA A 2 -5.00 -25.04 43.42
CA ALA A 2 -4.13 -24.54 42.34
C ALA A 2 -2.71 -24.34 42.89
N VAL A 3 -1.72 -24.90 42.21
CA VAL A 3 -0.30 -24.73 42.57
C VAL A 3 0.21 -23.48 41.87
N TYR A 4 0.48 -22.42 42.63
CA TYR A 4 1.02 -21.18 42.09
C TYR A 4 2.53 -21.27 41.93
N LYS A 5 3.03 -20.64 40.87
CA LYS A 5 4.47 -20.47 40.61
C LYS A 5 4.76 -18.98 40.59
N THR A 6 5.90 -18.59 41.15
CA THR A 6 6.35 -17.21 41.24
C THR A 6 7.54 -16.98 40.32
N ILE A 7 7.63 -15.75 39.78
CA ILE A 7 8.75 -15.27 38.95
C ILE A 7 9.34 -14.06 39.67
N SER A 8 10.65 -14.07 39.89
CA SER A 8 11.37 -12.90 40.41
C SER A 8 11.79 -11.97 39.28
N VAL A 9 11.51 -10.68 39.44
CA VAL A 9 11.92 -9.60 38.52
C VAL A 9 12.40 -8.40 39.33
N SER A 10 13.17 -7.49 38.73
CA SER A 10 13.52 -6.23 39.38
C SER A 10 12.29 -5.32 39.51
N GLU A 11 12.32 -4.41 40.48
CA GLU A 11 11.22 -3.47 40.72
C GLU A 11 10.92 -2.60 39.49
N ASP A 12 11.96 -2.09 38.83
CA ASP A 12 11.79 -1.26 37.63
C ASP A 12 11.13 -2.03 36.49
N THR A 13 11.52 -3.28 36.27
CA THR A 13 10.88 -4.15 35.27
C THR A 13 9.44 -4.47 35.63
N PHE A 14 9.14 -4.64 36.91
CA PHE A 14 7.76 -4.88 37.35
C PHE A 14 6.87 -3.64 37.12
N LYS A 15 7.37 -2.43 37.40
CA LYS A 15 6.64 -1.17 37.11
C LYS A 15 6.37 -0.98 35.62
N GLU A 16 7.36 -1.25 34.77
CA GLU A 16 7.18 -1.24 33.31
C GLU A 16 6.14 -2.28 32.85
N PHE A 17 6.18 -3.47 33.45
CA PHE A 17 5.22 -4.53 33.17
C PHE A 17 3.78 -4.14 33.58
N GLU A 18 3.59 -3.51 34.74
CA GLU A 18 2.28 -3.00 35.17
C GLU A 18 1.75 -1.91 34.22
N ARG A 19 2.61 -0.96 33.84
CA ARG A 19 2.27 0.07 32.85
C ARG A 19 1.83 -0.53 31.52
N MET A 20 2.54 -1.56 31.06
CA MET A 20 2.18 -2.26 29.83
C MET A 20 0.83 -2.97 29.97
N ALA A 21 0.58 -3.65 31.09
CA ALA A 21 -0.69 -4.32 31.36
C ALA A 21 -1.85 -3.31 31.35
N GLU A 22 -1.70 -2.18 32.02
CA GLU A 22 -2.68 -1.08 32.03
C GLU A 22 -2.94 -0.53 30.63
N SER A 23 -1.88 -0.30 29.84
CA SER A 23 -2.02 0.24 28.47
C SER A 23 -2.83 -0.67 27.54
N TYR A 24 -2.82 -1.98 27.80
CA TYR A 24 -3.61 -2.98 27.06
C TYR A 24 -4.92 -3.33 27.76
N ALA A 25 -5.28 -2.66 28.85
CA ALA A 25 -6.43 -2.96 29.69
C ALA A 25 -6.46 -4.43 30.17
N LEU A 26 -5.28 -4.98 30.49
CA LEU A 26 -5.09 -6.34 30.97
C LEU A 26 -4.65 -6.35 32.44
N THR A 27 -4.89 -7.48 33.11
CA THR A 27 -4.25 -7.76 34.41
C THR A 27 -2.82 -8.25 34.21
N ASN A 28 -1.98 -8.16 35.24
CA ASN A 28 -0.62 -8.72 35.22
C ASN A 28 -0.61 -10.19 34.79
N LYS A 29 -1.52 -11.00 35.32
CA LYS A 29 -1.68 -12.41 34.91
C LYS A 29 -2.06 -12.51 33.43
N GLY A 30 -3.05 -11.72 32.99
CA GLY A 30 -3.54 -11.74 31.61
C GLY A 30 -2.45 -11.35 30.61
N LEU A 31 -1.60 -10.37 30.95
CA LEU A 31 -0.47 -9.98 30.11
C LEU A 31 0.53 -11.13 29.93
N VAL A 32 0.87 -11.89 30.98
CA VAL A 32 1.75 -13.07 30.86
C VAL A 32 1.15 -14.12 29.92
N GLU A 33 -0.14 -14.42 30.06
CA GLU A 33 -0.83 -15.41 29.22
C GLU A 33 -0.87 -14.99 27.74
N VAL A 34 -1.14 -13.70 27.50
CA VAL A 34 -1.16 -13.11 26.16
C VAL A 34 0.23 -13.07 25.56
N MET A 35 1.27 -12.70 26.31
CA MET A 35 2.66 -12.71 25.85
C MET A 35 3.09 -14.10 25.38
N LEU A 36 2.79 -15.14 26.16
CA LEU A 36 3.11 -16.53 25.80
C LEU A 36 2.41 -16.92 24.48
N THR A 37 1.14 -16.55 24.35
CA THR A 37 0.34 -16.81 23.14
C THR A 37 0.91 -16.04 21.94
N TYR A 38 1.24 -14.76 22.14
CA TYR A 38 1.80 -13.89 21.12
C TYR A 38 3.10 -14.49 20.57
N PHE A 39 4.09 -14.80 21.41
CA PHE A 39 5.36 -15.37 20.95
C PHE A 39 5.18 -16.76 20.30
N LYS A 40 4.23 -17.57 20.80
CA LYS A 40 3.92 -18.87 20.21
C LYS A 40 3.38 -18.77 18.77
N VAL A 41 2.50 -17.78 18.53
CA VAL A 41 1.83 -17.55 17.24
C VAL A 41 2.72 -16.77 16.28
N SER A 42 3.32 -15.66 16.73
CA SER A 42 4.14 -14.78 15.90
C SER A 42 5.50 -15.37 15.54
N LYS A 43 5.99 -16.35 16.32
CA LYS A 43 7.37 -16.88 16.23
C LYS A 43 8.45 -15.81 16.39
N ALA A 44 8.08 -14.61 16.87
CA ALA A 44 9.01 -13.53 17.12
C ALA A 44 9.94 -13.91 18.29
N ASP A 45 11.24 -13.65 18.13
CA ASP A 45 12.21 -13.81 19.22
C ASP A 45 12.11 -12.59 20.16
N PRO A 46 11.68 -12.76 21.42
CA PRO A 46 11.56 -11.64 22.39
C PRO A 46 12.89 -10.96 22.72
N ARG A 47 14.04 -11.56 22.35
CA ARG A 47 15.38 -10.98 22.54
C ARG A 47 15.79 -10.09 21.37
N SER A 48 15.10 -10.21 20.23
CA SER A 48 15.31 -9.37 19.06
C SER A 48 14.17 -8.35 19.00
N PRO A 49 14.35 -7.14 19.56
CA PRO A 49 13.35 -6.06 19.45
C PRO A 49 13.12 -5.61 18.00
N GLN A 50 13.99 -6.05 17.07
CA GLN A 50 13.88 -5.89 15.62
C GLN A 50 13.13 -7.07 14.97
N ALA A 51 12.18 -7.71 15.68
CA ALA A 51 11.28 -8.65 15.01
C ALA A 51 10.55 -7.87 13.92
N ASP A 52 10.92 -8.12 12.65
CA ASP A 52 10.39 -7.48 11.45
C ASP A 52 8.92 -7.14 11.69
N ASN A 53 8.64 -5.85 11.93
CA ASN A 53 7.29 -5.42 12.23
C ASN A 53 6.44 -5.95 11.07
N PRO A 54 5.39 -6.75 11.30
CA PRO A 54 4.57 -7.29 10.21
C PRO A 54 4.13 -6.18 9.25
N THR A 55 3.97 -4.96 9.76
CA THR A 55 3.74 -3.73 9.01
C THR A 55 4.82 -3.44 7.96
N ASP A 56 6.09 -3.60 8.28
CA ASP A 56 7.20 -3.33 7.36
C ASP A 56 7.35 -4.43 6.31
N ALA A 57 7.08 -5.69 6.65
CA ALA A 57 6.96 -6.78 5.68
C ALA A 57 5.78 -6.53 4.71
N ILE A 58 4.64 -6.06 5.21
CA ILE A 58 3.48 -5.68 4.39
C ILE A 58 3.82 -4.49 3.48
N LYS A 59 4.50 -3.45 3.98
CA LYS A 59 4.96 -2.32 3.15
C LYS A 59 5.93 -2.76 2.05
N ALA A 60 6.84 -3.68 2.37
CA ALA A 60 7.78 -4.21 1.38
C ALA A 60 7.04 -5.01 0.29
N LEU A 61 6.03 -5.80 0.67
CA LEU A 61 5.17 -6.53 -0.24
C LEU A 61 4.38 -5.58 -1.16
N ASP A 62 3.78 -4.53 -0.60
CA ASP A 62 3.01 -3.53 -1.36
C ASP A 62 3.90 -2.81 -2.40
N LYS A 63 5.11 -2.38 -1.98
CA LYS A 63 6.09 -1.78 -2.90
C LYS A 63 6.47 -2.71 -4.04
N ARG A 64 6.61 -4.01 -3.77
CA ARG A 64 6.93 -5.03 -4.78
C ARG A 64 5.77 -5.22 -5.76
N LEU A 65 4.53 -5.26 -5.25
CA LEU A 65 3.33 -5.36 -6.06
C LEU A 65 3.18 -4.16 -7.01
N VAL A 66 3.30 -2.94 -6.48
CA VAL A 66 3.23 -1.70 -7.29
C VAL A 66 4.31 -1.69 -8.36
N SER A 67 5.53 -2.10 -8.03
CA SER A 67 6.63 -2.19 -8.99
C SER A 67 6.33 -3.19 -10.11
N PHE A 68 5.78 -4.35 -9.76
CA PHE A 68 5.37 -5.36 -10.74
C PHE A 68 4.28 -4.83 -11.69
N ILE A 69 3.24 -4.18 -11.17
CA ILE A 69 2.16 -3.62 -12.00
C ILE A 69 2.72 -2.59 -12.99
N LYS A 70 3.58 -1.67 -12.53
CA LYS A 70 4.23 -0.68 -13.41
C LYS A 70 5.09 -1.31 -14.49
N GLU A 71 5.78 -2.40 -14.16
CA GLU A 71 6.61 -3.11 -15.12
C GLU A 71 5.76 -3.85 -16.17
N GLN A 72 4.65 -4.48 -15.77
CA GLN A 72 3.68 -5.07 -16.71
C GLN A 72 3.02 -4.02 -17.59
N GLU A 73 2.66 -2.86 -17.02
CA GLU A 73 2.12 -1.73 -17.77
C GLU A 73 3.09 -1.27 -18.86
N LYS A 74 4.37 -1.10 -18.50
CA LYS A 74 5.40 -0.67 -19.43
C LYS A 74 5.71 -1.71 -20.51
N LYS A 75 5.79 -2.99 -20.15
CA LYS A 75 6.24 -4.06 -21.06
C LYS A 75 5.13 -4.57 -21.98
N ILE A 76 3.88 -4.54 -21.54
CA ILE A 76 2.77 -5.21 -22.25
C ILE A 76 1.71 -4.20 -22.65
N LEU A 77 1.14 -3.47 -21.69
CA LEU A 77 -0.04 -2.62 -21.94
C LEU A 77 0.29 -1.40 -22.83
N LEU A 78 1.43 -0.73 -22.60
CA LEU A 78 1.85 0.40 -23.42
C LEU A 78 2.10 0.00 -24.89
N PRO A 79 2.90 -1.05 -25.19
CA PRO A 79 3.08 -1.51 -26.57
C PRO A 79 1.77 -1.96 -27.23
N MET A 80 0.87 -2.64 -26.52
CA MET A 80 -0.43 -3.02 -27.07
C MET A 80 -1.29 -1.80 -27.40
N LYS A 81 -1.31 -0.80 -26.50
CA LYS A 81 -2.02 0.46 -26.73
C LYS A 81 -1.46 1.18 -27.96
N GLU A 82 -0.14 1.28 -28.08
CA GLU A 82 0.53 1.91 -29.22
C GLU A 82 0.21 1.16 -30.52
N ALA A 83 0.32 -0.18 -30.52
CA ALA A 83 -0.04 -1.00 -31.68
C ALA A 83 -1.49 -0.82 -32.12
N ILE A 84 -2.45 -0.74 -31.18
CA ILE A 84 -3.86 -0.49 -31.50
C ILE A 84 -4.05 0.91 -32.10
N PHE A 85 -3.38 1.94 -31.56
CA PHE A 85 -3.46 3.30 -32.13
C PHE A 85 -2.78 3.40 -33.49
N ASP A 86 -1.68 2.69 -33.71
CA ASP A 86 -1.01 2.62 -35.00
C ASP A 86 -1.88 1.91 -36.03
N MET A 87 -2.49 0.77 -35.67
CA MET A 87 -3.46 0.05 -36.52
C MET A 87 -4.67 0.92 -36.86
N ALA A 88 -5.26 1.59 -35.87
CA ALA A 88 -6.37 2.53 -36.09
C ALA A 88 -5.95 3.73 -36.96
N GLY A 89 -4.70 4.17 -36.86
CA GLY A 89 -4.12 5.22 -37.70
C GLY A 89 -3.83 4.78 -39.14
N THR A 90 -3.71 3.47 -39.39
CA THR A 90 -3.56 2.88 -40.73
C THR A 90 -4.88 2.58 -41.43
N GLU A 91 -5.96 2.31 -40.68
CA GLU A 91 -7.29 1.97 -41.23
C GLU A 91 -8.20 3.19 -41.54
N GLY A 92 -7.62 4.38 -41.70
CA GLY A 92 -8.37 5.55 -42.19
C GLY A 92 -9.22 6.29 -41.13
N MET A 93 -9.03 6.02 -39.84
CA MET A 93 -9.52 6.95 -38.82
C MET A 93 -8.60 8.18 -38.75
N ALA A 94 -9.20 9.38 -38.75
CA ALA A 94 -8.49 10.66 -38.83
C ALA A 94 -7.36 10.76 -37.80
N ARG A 95 -6.14 11.07 -38.25
CA ARG A 95 -4.96 11.15 -37.38
C ARG A 95 -5.20 12.22 -36.31
N ARG A 96 -4.56 12.08 -35.14
CA ARG A 96 -4.60 13.11 -34.08
C ARG A 96 -4.22 14.51 -34.58
N SER A 97 -3.34 14.62 -35.57
CA SER A 97 -3.01 15.87 -36.27
C SER A 97 -4.22 16.47 -36.97
N ASP A 98 -4.99 15.63 -37.64
CA ASP A 98 -6.11 16.02 -38.49
C ASP A 98 -7.29 16.46 -37.62
N LEU A 99 -7.56 15.74 -36.53
CA LEU A 99 -8.55 16.12 -35.51
C LEU A 99 -8.20 17.45 -34.81
N ARG A 100 -6.90 17.75 -34.59
CA ARG A 100 -6.48 19.06 -34.05
C ARG A 100 -6.69 20.19 -35.05
N ILE A 101 -6.41 19.95 -36.33
CA ILE A 101 -6.61 20.94 -37.41
C ILE A 101 -8.10 21.24 -37.55
N VAL A 102 -8.96 20.22 -37.57
CA VAL A 102 -10.42 20.39 -37.63
C VAL A 102 -10.93 21.20 -36.43
N ASN A 103 -10.51 20.88 -35.21
CA ASN A 103 -10.94 21.62 -34.02
C ASN A 103 -10.48 23.09 -34.05
N THR A 104 -9.27 23.36 -34.56
CA THR A 104 -8.74 24.73 -34.73
C THR A 104 -9.57 25.50 -35.76
N ASN A 105 -9.93 24.88 -36.87
CA ASN A 105 -10.73 25.50 -37.93
C ASN A 105 -12.18 25.73 -37.47
N VAL A 106 -12.79 24.79 -36.75
CA VAL A 106 -14.12 24.94 -36.15
C VAL A 106 -14.15 26.11 -35.16
N LYS A 107 -13.11 26.25 -34.31
CA LYS A 107 -12.99 27.41 -33.41
C LYS A 107 -12.90 28.74 -34.16
N LYS A 108 -12.12 28.81 -35.24
CA LYS A 108 -12.03 30.02 -36.08
C LYS A 108 -13.37 30.39 -36.71
N VAL A 109 -14.13 29.40 -37.20
CA VAL A 109 -15.48 29.62 -37.77
C VAL A 109 -16.46 30.11 -36.70
N ILE A 110 -16.47 29.50 -35.51
CA ILE A 110 -17.33 29.93 -34.39
C ILE A 110 -16.99 31.36 -33.96
N ILE A 111 -15.71 31.74 -33.95
CA ILE A 111 -15.27 33.11 -33.62
C ILE A 111 -15.69 34.09 -34.72
N GLY A 112 -15.51 33.72 -35.99
CA GLY A 112 -15.96 34.54 -37.14
C GLY A 112 -17.47 34.75 -37.17
N LEU A 113 -18.25 33.74 -36.80
CA LEU A 113 -19.72 33.82 -36.69
C LEU A 113 -20.22 34.60 -35.46
N LYS A 114 -19.34 34.90 -34.50
CA LYS A 114 -19.66 35.68 -33.29
C LYS A 114 -19.40 37.18 -33.43
N LEU A 115 -18.98 37.65 -34.61
CA LEU A 115 -18.71 39.08 -34.86
C LEU A 115 -19.89 39.88 -35.44
N ASP A 116 -21.04 39.24 -35.70
CA ASP A 116 -22.26 39.92 -36.15
C ASP A 116 -23.35 39.96 -35.06
N LYS A 117 -23.03 40.55 -33.90
CA LYS A 117 -24.02 41.08 -32.95
C LYS A 117 -23.54 42.39 -32.35
#